data_AF-A0AAU9DLL8-F1
#
_entry.id   AF-A0AAU9DLL8-F1
#
_cell.length_a   1.000
_cell.length_b   1.000
_cell.length_c   1.000
_cell.angle_alpha   90.00
_cell.angle_beta   90.00
_cell.angle_gamma   90.00
#
_symmetry.space_group_name_H-M   'P 1'
#
loop_
_entity.id
_entity.type
_entity.pdbx_description
1 polymer ?
#
loop_
_entity_poly.entity_id
_entity_poly.type
_entity_poly.pdbx_seq_one_letter_code
_entity_poly.pdbx_strand_id
1 'polypeptide(L)'
;MVSMNIDEKKTYYLGKFDTGEIYTEFLDEIAIRQINVINGKYFLSSSLEDWNEEFGYLLYDGKKSDLDLSESVSINEENFEKIWFKHISNADVESFIKYEIGDASAPKHSSSLIIHIVNNRGKWGKGFVLALSGKFPDVKTQYLKWSSQKDFNLGEVQFINADKNNGIYVANMLAQDGIRKDYNDKTIYVSYEKLDECLIKVADFALKNRLTIQMPKIGQGLGGGDWSVILQIIKKRLAYKRIHCKIFTIN
;
A
#
# COMPACT_ATOMS: atom_id res chain seq x y z
N MET A 1 -10.90 3.80 13.83
CA MET A 1 -10.79 2.61 12.97
C MET A 1 -11.52 2.92 11.67
N VAL A 2 -10.78 3.08 10.58
CA VAL A 2 -11.38 3.05 9.24
C VAL A 2 -11.41 1.56 8.90
N SER A 3 -12.57 0.92 9.02
CA SER A 3 -12.73 -0.47 8.58
C SER A 3 -12.68 -0.47 7.06
N MET A 4 -11.68 -1.13 6.46
CA MET A 4 -11.86 -1.60 5.10
C MET A 4 -12.97 -2.65 5.18
N ASN A 5 -14.08 -2.41 4.47
CA ASN A 5 -15.15 -3.39 4.42
C ASN A 5 -14.61 -4.65 3.74
N ILE A 6 -14.97 -5.82 4.27
CA ILE A 6 -14.61 -7.13 3.69
C ILE A 6 -15.26 -7.32 2.30
N ASP A 7 -16.11 -6.38 1.86
CA ASP A 7 -16.87 -6.38 0.61
C ASP A 7 -16.31 -5.44 -0.48
N GLU A 8 -15.14 -4.80 -0.30
CA GLU A 8 -14.58 -3.95 -1.35
C GLU A 8 -14.28 -4.77 -2.63
N LYS A 9 -14.94 -4.43 -3.73
CA LYS A 9 -14.92 -5.24 -4.95
C LYS A 9 -14.10 -4.58 -6.04
N LYS A 10 -13.06 -5.29 -6.50
CA LYS A 10 -12.33 -4.92 -7.71
C LYS A 10 -13.14 -5.23 -8.95
N THR A 11 -13.24 -4.26 -9.84
CA THR A 11 -13.87 -4.41 -11.17
C THR A 11 -12.98 -3.81 -12.23
N TYR A 12 -13.01 -4.39 -13.43
CA TYR A 12 -12.09 -4.04 -14.50
C TYR A 12 -12.86 -3.80 -15.79
N TYR A 13 -12.53 -2.70 -16.47
CA TYR A 13 -13.20 -2.29 -17.69
C TYR A 13 -12.19 -1.92 -18.77
N LEU A 14 -12.52 -2.27 -20.01
CA LEU A 14 -11.88 -1.82 -21.23
C LEU A 14 -12.84 -0.87 -21.96
N GLY A 15 -12.49 0.41 -22.01
CA GLY A 15 -13.16 1.40 -22.87
C GLY A 15 -12.38 1.57 -24.18
N LYS A 16 -13.10 1.87 -25.25
CA LYS A 16 -12.51 2.19 -26.57
C LYS A 16 -12.99 3.55 -27.03
N PHE A 17 -12.12 4.31 -27.66
CA PHE A 17 -12.40 5.59 -28.28
C PHE A 17 -11.62 5.70 -29.59
N ASP A 18 -11.94 6.67 -30.44
CA ASP A 18 -11.44 6.75 -31.82
C ASP A 18 -9.91 6.63 -31.96
N THR A 19 -9.17 7.11 -30.96
CA THR A 19 -7.71 7.18 -30.97
C THR A 19 -7.02 6.21 -30.02
N GLY A 20 -7.77 5.34 -29.33
CA GLY A 20 -7.16 4.49 -28.31
C GLY A 20 -8.08 3.58 -27.49
N GLU A 21 -7.46 2.99 -26.48
CA GLU A 21 -8.09 2.09 -25.52
C GLU A 21 -7.74 2.52 -24.10
N ILE A 22 -8.64 2.30 -23.15
CA ILE A 22 -8.41 2.58 -21.73
C ILE A 22 -8.80 1.37 -20.88
N TYR A 23 -7.84 0.87 -20.11
CA TYR A 23 -8.07 -0.19 -19.13
C TYR A 23 -8.16 0.46 -17.76
N THR A 24 -9.22 0.20 -17.01
CA THR A 24 -9.42 0.78 -15.68
C THR A 24 -9.67 -0.31 -14.66
N GLU A 25 -8.87 -0.35 -13.60
CA GLU A 25 -9.17 -1.08 -12.37
C GLU A 25 -9.85 -0.12 -11.39
N PHE A 26 -11.09 -0.45 -11.01
CA PHE A 26 -11.81 0.22 -9.95
C PHE A 26 -11.76 -0.60 -8.66
N LEU A 27 -11.61 0.09 -7.54
CA LEU A 27 -11.95 -0.43 -6.22
C LEU A 27 -13.24 0.25 -5.77
N ASP A 28 -14.33 -0.51 -5.78
CA ASP A 28 -15.70 0.00 -5.68
C ASP A 28 -16.01 1.03 -6.77
N GLU A 29 -16.05 2.30 -6.40
CA GLU A 29 -16.37 3.45 -7.24
C GLU A 29 -15.14 4.25 -7.65
N ILE A 30 -13.95 3.93 -7.11
CA ILE A 30 -12.73 4.73 -7.30
C ILE A 30 -11.80 4.03 -8.30
N ALA A 31 -11.41 4.73 -9.37
CA ALA A 31 -10.37 4.24 -10.28
C ALA A 31 -9.02 4.22 -9.54
N ILE A 32 -8.41 3.06 -9.36
CA ILE A 32 -7.15 2.91 -8.59
C ILE A 32 -5.93 2.69 -9.48
N ARG A 33 -6.11 2.13 -10.69
CA ARG A 33 -5.07 2.04 -11.72
C ARG A 33 -5.69 2.17 -13.11
N GLN A 34 -4.95 2.79 -14.02
CA GLN A 34 -5.32 2.89 -15.43
C GLN A 34 -4.16 2.62 -16.37
N ILE A 35 -4.50 2.06 -17.54
CA ILE A 35 -3.60 1.91 -18.67
C ILE A 35 -4.25 2.62 -19.84
N ASN A 36 -3.66 3.73 -20.26
CA ASN A 36 -4.09 4.48 -21.45
C ASN A 36 -3.25 4.01 -22.64
N VAL A 37 -3.90 3.55 -23.69
CA VAL A 37 -3.27 3.13 -24.95
C VAL A 37 -3.63 4.14 -26.02
N ILE A 38 -2.69 5.00 -26.38
CA ILE A 38 -2.94 6.11 -27.31
C ILE A 38 -1.88 6.07 -28.41
N ASN A 39 -2.31 6.01 -29.67
CA ASN A 39 -1.43 5.89 -30.83
C ASN A 39 -0.41 4.74 -30.69
N GLY A 40 -0.82 3.62 -30.08
CA GLY A 40 0.01 2.43 -29.84
C GLY A 40 1.01 2.55 -28.68
N LYS A 41 1.05 3.67 -27.96
CA LYS A 41 1.88 3.87 -26.75
C LYS A 41 1.06 3.60 -25.50
N TYR A 42 1.71 3.05 -24.48
CA TYR A 42 1.08 2.64 -23.21
C TYR A 42 1.52 3.55 -22.08
N PHE A 43 0.54 4.07 -21.33
CA PHE A 43 0.76 4.95 -20.19
C PHE A 43 0.08 4.36 -18.96
N LEU A 44 0.89 3.89 -18.01
CA LEU A 44 0.42 3.24 -16.79
C LEU A 44 0.34 4.30 -15.70
N SER A 45 -0.80 4.37 -15.02
CA SER A 45 -1.03 5.32 -13.96
C SER A 45 -1.70 4.67 -12.75
N SER A 46 -1.33 5.18 -11.57
CA SER A 46 -2.00 4.91 -10.30
C SER A 46 -2.12 6.18 -9.44
N SER A 47 -1.75 7.34 -10.00
CA SER A 47 -1.77 8.63 -9.34
C SER A 47 -2.61 9.64 -10.12
N LEU A 48 -3.34 10.50 -9.40
CA LEU A 48 -4.02 11.66 -9.98
C LEU A 48 -3.03 12.74 -10.44
N GLU A 49 -1.77 12.63 -10.05
CA GLU A 49 -0.69 13.54 -10.49
C GLU A 49 0.00 13.04 -11.77
N ASP A 50 -0.26 11.79 -12.20
CA ASP A 50 0.30 11.26 -13.45
C ASP A 50 -0.33 12.01 -14.63
N TRP A 51 0.50 12.77 -15.35
CA TRP A 51 0.07 13.67 -16.42
C TRP A 51 0.92 13.50 -17.67
N ASN A 52 0.31 13.70 -18.84
CA ASN A 52 0.94 13.70 -20.14
C ASN A 52 0.61 14.99 -20.90
N GLU A 53 1.60 15.58 -21.57
CA GLU A 53 1.46 16.85 -22.30
C GLU A 53 0.38 16.83 -23.38
N GLU A 54 0.19 15.69 -24.05
CA GLU A 54 -0.71 15.56 -25.19
C GLU A 54 -2.15 15.24 -24.76
N PHE A 55 -2.33 14.55 -23.63
CA PHE A 55 -3.62 13.94 -23.25
C PHE A 55 -4.14 14.30 -21.86
N GLY A 56 -3.35 15.02 -21.06
CA GLY A 56 -3.73 15.42 -19.72
C GLY A 56 -3.50 14.34 -18.66
N TYR A 57 -4.38 14.30 -17.66
CA TYR A 57 -4.28 13.36 -16.55
C TYR A 57 -4.54 11.93 -16.98
N LEU A 58 -3.74 11.00 -16.45
CA LEU A 58 -3.76 9.59 -16.84
C LEU A 58 -4.62 8.72 -15.92
N LEU A 59 -5.12 9.28 -14.82
CA LEU A 59 -6.05 8.63 -13.91
C LEU A 59 -7.33 9.47 -13.77
N TYR A 60 -8.45 8.79 -13.90
CA TYR A 60 -9.80 9.30 -13.68
C TYR A 60 -10.03 9.57 -12.19
N ASP A 61 -10.50 10.78 -11.89
CA ASP A 61 -10.70 11.29 -10.54
C ASP A 61 -12.15 11.21 -10.06
N GLY A 62 -13.11 10.99 -10.96
CA GLY A 62 -14.52 10.86 -10.65
C GLY A 62 -14.93 9.47 -10.14
N LYS A 63 -16.24 9.27 -9.93
CA LYS A 63 -16.78 7.97 -9.53
C LYS A 63 -17.13 7.13 -10.73
N LYS A 64 -17.02 5.81 -10.59
CA LYS A 64 -17.47 4.86 -11.61
C LYS A 64 -18.94 5.07 -12.00
N SER A 65 -19.81 5.36 -11.05
CA SER A 65 -21.23 5.69 -11.30
C SER A 65 -21.47 6.95 -12.12
N ASP A 66 -20.48 7.83 -12.25
CA ASP A 66 -20.56 9.03 -13.09
C ASP A 66 -20.11 8.74 -14.54
N LEU A 67 -19.59 7.54 -14.83
CA LEU A 67 -19.16 7.13 -16.17
C LEU A 67 -20.28 6.41 -16.92
N ASP A 68 -20.45 6.80 -18.19
CA ASP A 68 -21.18 5.95 -19.14
C ASP A 68 -20.29 4.79 -19.60
N LEU A 69 -20.56 3.62 -19.04
CA LEU A 69 -19.84 2.38 -19.35
C LEU A 69 -20.62 1.49 -20.34
N SER A 70 -21.68 1.99 -20.99
CA SER A 70 -22.52 1.20 -21.89
C SER A 70 -21.75 0.57 -23.06
N GLU A 71 -20.78 1.30 -23.60
CA GLU A 71 -19.87 0.85 -24.67
C GLU A 71 -18.58 0.19 -24.14
N SER A 72 -18.42 0.09 -22.81
CA SER A 72 -17.24 -0.54 -22.19
C SER A 72 -17.40 -2.05 -22.04
N VAL A 73 -16.30 -2.78 -22.19
CA VAL A 73 -16.25 -4.23 -21.99
C VAL A 73 -15.74 -4.52 -20.58
N SER A 74 -16.52 -5.26 -19.78
CA SER A 74 -16.01 -5.81 -18.52
C SER A 74 -14.94 -6.86 -18.81
N ILE A 75 -13.78 -6.70 -18.19
CA ILE A 75 -12.67 -7.67 -18.26
C ILE A 75 -12.41 -8.27 -16.86
N ASN A 76 -11.53 -9.25 -16.77
CA ASN A 76 -11.06 -9.81 -15.50
C ASN A 76 -9.70 -9.24 -15.09
N GLU A 77 -9.29 -9.51 -13.85
CA GLU A 77 -8.00 -9.10 -13.30
C GLU A 77 -6.82 -9.63 -14.13
N GLU A 78 -6.89 -10.89 -14.56
CA GLU A 78 -5.82 -11.52 -15.35
C GLU A 78 -5.53 -10.76 -16.64
N ASN A 79 -6.58 -10.33 -17.36
CA ASN A 79 -6.43 -9.55 -18.59
C ASN A 79 -5.81 -8.18 -18.31
N PHE A 80 -6.24 -7.48 -17.26
CA PHE A 80 -5.66 -6.20 -16.86
C PHE A 80 -4.18 -6.35 -16.50
N GLU A 81 -3.86 -7.31 -15.62
CA GLU A 81 -2.49 -7.57 -15.15
C GLU A 81 -1.57 -8.01 -16.28
N LYS A 82 -2.06 -8.76 -17.28
CA LYS A 82 -1.27 -9.12 -18.46
C LYS A 82 -0.79 -7.90 -19.24
N ILE A 83 -1.65 -6.90 -19.43
CA ILE A 83 -1.30 -5.66 -20.13
C ILE A 83 -0.39 -4.80 -19.26
N TRP A 84 -0.68 -4.68 -17.96
CA TRP A 84 0.16 -3.94 -17.00
C TRP A 84 1.58 -4.51 -16.96
N PHE A 85 1.70 -5.82 -16.72
CA PHE A 85 2.98 -6.53 -16.62
C PHE A 85 3.83 -6.38 -17.88
N LYS A 86 3.20 -6.45 -19.07
CA LYS A 86 3.91 -6.32 -20.35
C LYS A 86 4.59 -4.95 -20.52
N HIS A 87 4.08 -3.90 -19.87
CA HIS A 87 4.49 -2.52 -20.12
C HIS A 87 5.10 -1.81 -18.92
N ILE A 88 5.16 -2.45 -17.75
CA ILE A 88 5.95 -1.95 -16.61
C ILE A 88 7.35 -2.58 -16.64
N SER A 89 8.39 -1.75 -16.62
CA SER A 89 9.78 -2.24 -16.55
C SER A 89 10.25 -2.41 -15.11
N ASN A 90 11.30 -3.20 -14.91
CA ASN A 90 11.95 -3.27 -13.59
C ASN A 90 12.47 -1.90 -13.15
N ALA A 91 13.02 -1.09 -14.08
CA ALA A 91 13.47 0.27 -13.77
C ALA A 91 12.33 1.17 -13.29
N ASP A 92 11.13 1.02 -13.87
CA ASP A 92 9.94 1.71 -13.39
C ASP A 92 9.62 1.30 -11.96
N VAL A 93 9.57 -0.01 -11.67
CA VAL A 93 9.31 -0.51 -10.30
C VAL A 93 10.32 0.03 -9.30
N GLU A 94 11.62 0.04 -9.62
CA GLU A 94 12.66 0.58 -8.74
C GLU A 94 12.47 2.08 -8.47
N SER A 95 11.99 2.85 -9.46
CA SER A 95 11.78 4.31 -9.32
C SER A 95 10.74 4.69 -8.26
N PHE A 96 9.85 3.77 -7.87
CA PHE A 96 8.85 3.98 -6.82
C PHE A 96 9.37 3.66 -5.41
N ILE A 97 10.62 3.20 -5.26
CA ILE A 97 11.26 3.00 -3.96
C ILE A 97 12.35 4.05 -3.77
N LYS A 98 12.25 4.83 -2.69
CA LYS A 98 13.28 5.80 -2.29
C LYS A 98 13.79 5.52 -0.88
N TYR A 99 15.10 5.48 -0.71
CA TYR A 99 15.73 5.43 0.61
C TYR A 99 16.06 6.84 1.10
N GLU A 100 15.74 7.13 2.35
CA GLU A 100 16.04 8.41 3.00
C GLU A 100 16.56 8.20 4.43
N ILE A 101 17.48 9.04 4.88
CA ILE A 101 17.91 9.05 6.28
C ILE A 101 16.89 9.86 7.09
N GLY A 102 16.37 9.29 8.18
CA GLY A 102 15.47 10.00 9.09
C GLY A 102 14.52 9.10 9.89
N ASP A 103 13.60 9.76 10.59
CA ASP A 103 12.56 9.13 11.39
C ASP A 103 11.30 8.85 10.54
N ALA A 104 11.05 7.57 10.25
CA ALA A 104 9.88 7.13 9.49
C ALA A 104 8.53 7.40 10.19
N SER A 105 8.53 7.71 11.49
CA SER A 105 7.31 8.04 12.22
C SER A 105 6.88 9.49 12.02
N ALA A 106 7.75 10.33 11.44
CA ALA A 106 7.47 11.72 11.13
C ALA A 106 7.04 11.87 9.65
N PRO A 107 5.75 12.12 9.36
CA PRO A 107 5.30 12.34 7.99
C PRO A 107 6.06 13.45 7.28
N LYS A 108 6.54 13.15 6.07
CA LYS A 108 7.22 14.14 5.23
C LYS A 108 6.26 14.97 4.37
N HIS A 109 5.08 14.43 4.11
CA HIS A 109 4.04 15.05 3.29
C HIS A 109 2.66 14.75 3.89
N SER A 110 1.67 15.55 3.52
CA SER A 110 0.26 15.20 3.66
C SER A 110 -0.09 13.98 2.80
N SER A 111 -1.26 13.38 3.04
CA SER A 111 -1.74 12.21 2.29
C SER A 111 -0.71 11.07 2.31
N SER A 112 -0.33 10.66 3.52
CA SER A 112 0.71 9.65 3.72
C SER A 112 0.26 8.53 4.65
N LEU A 113 0.66 7.31 4.31
CA LEU A 113 0.45 6.11 5.08
C LEU A 113 1.79 5.63 5.68
N ILE A 114 1.91 5.69 7.01
CA ILE A 114 3.02 5.06 7.74
C ILE A 114 2.69 3.58 7.93
N ILE A 115 3.51 2.68 7.39
CA ILE A 115 3.33 1.24 7.59
C ILE A 115 4.42 0.67 8.50
N HIS A 116 4.02 -0.24 9.38
CA HIS A 116 4.95 -1.01 10.22
C HIS A 116 4.37 -2.36 10.61
N ILE A 117 5.22 -3.26 11.07
CA ILE A 117 4.82 -4.61 11.50
C ILE A 117 4.58 -4.61 13.01
N VAL A 118 3.44 -5.17 13.43
CA VAL A 118 3.08 -5.45 14.82
C VAL A 118 3.01 -6.96 15.08
N ASN A 119 3.13 -7.34 16.35
CA ASN A 119 3.06 -8.74 16.77
C ASN A 119 1.64 -9.20 17.09
N ASN A 120 1.41 -10.51 17.06
CA ASN A 120 0.17 -11.16 17.47
C ASN A 120 0.02 -11.37 18.99
N ARG A 121 0.84 -10.70 19.83
CA ARG A 121 0.82 -10.85 21.30
C ARG A 121 0.37 -9.59 22.04
N GLY A 122 -0.10 -8.58 21.31
CA GLY A 122 -0.58 -7.32 21.89
C GLY A 122 0.50 -6.55 22.65
N LYS A 123 1.79 -6.71 22.30
CA LYS A 123 2.87 -5.99 23.00
C LYS A 123 3.35 -4.79 22.19
N TRP A 124 3.58 -3.69 22.89
CA TRP A 124 4.02 -2.42 22.32
C TRP A 124 5.04 -1.75 23.25
N GLY A 125 6.34 -1.85 22.94
CA GLY A 125 7.36 -1.31 23.83
C GLY A 125 8.82 -1.32 23.39
N LYS A 126 9.14 -1.77 22.16
CA LYS A 126 10.52 -1.78 21.66
C LYS A 126 10.57 -1.46 20.17
N GLY A 127 11.59 -0.70 19.75
CA GLY A 127 11.80 -0.34 18.34
C GLY A 127 10.88 0.79 17.86
N PHE A 128 10.53 0.75 16.58
CA PHE A 128 9.81 1.81 15.86
C PHE A 128 8.54 2.31 16.56
N VAL A 129 7.82 1.38 17.20
CA VAL A 129 6.56 1.64 17.90
C VAL A 129 6.68 2.72 18.99
N LEU A 130 7.87 2.91 19.59
CA LEU A 130 8.10 3.95 20.59
C LEU A 130 8.08 5.35 19.97
N ALA A 131 8.82 5.56 18.88
CA ALA A 131 8.83 6.82 18.13
C ALA A 131 7.44 7.15 17.58
N LEU A 132 6.76 6.13 17.03
CA LEU A 132 5.40 6.26 16.52
C LEU A 132 4.40 6.68 17.59
N SER A 133 4.40 6.03 18.76
CA SER A 133 3.49 6.39 19.85
C SER A 133 3.85 7.70 20.55
N GLY A 134 5.09 8.17 20.42
CA GLY A 134 5.48 9.51 20.87
C GLY A 134 4.82 10.62 20.06
N LYS A 135 4.54 10.37 18.78
CA LYS A 135 3.86 11.33 17.87
C LYS A 135 2.36 11.12 17.79
N PHE A 136 1.93 9.86 17.72
CA PHE A 136 0.53 9.47 17.58
C PHE A 136 0.13 8.48 18.70
N PRO A 137 -0.12 8.97 19.93
CA PRO A 137 -0.42 8.10 21.08
C PRO A 137 -1.61 7.16 20.85
N ASP A 138 -2.63 7.63 20.12
CA ASP A 138 -3.86 6.89 19.82
C ASP A 138 -3.62 5.61 19.00
N VAL A 139 -2.51 5.54 18.25
CA VAL A 139 -2.15 4.35 17.48
C VAL A 139 -1.90 3.17 18.42
N LYS A 140 -1.16 3.40 19.52
CA LYS A 140 -0.91 2.37 20.55
C LYS A 140 -2.21 1.96 21.22
N THR A 141 -3.04 2.93 21.62
CA THR A 141 -4.33 2.67 22.29
C THR A 141 -5.24 1.79 21.42
N GLN A 142 -5.33 2.09 20.12
CA GLN A 142 -6.15 1.32 19.18
C GLN A 142 -5.59 -0.07 18.89
N TYR A 143 -4.26 -0.23 18.78
CA TYR A 143 -3.65 -1.55 18.64
C TYR A 143 -3.90 -2.43 19.87
N LEU A 144 -3.70 -1.91 21.09
CA LEU A 144 -3.93 -2.67 22.31
C LEU A 144 -5.41 -3.07 22.45
N LYS A 145 -6.33 -2.17 22.11
CA LYS A 145 -7.77 -2.50 22.06
C LYS A 145 -8.04 -3.61 21.04
N TRP A 146 -7.49 -3.50 19.84
CA TRP A 146 -7.64 -4.50 18.78
C TRP A 146 -7.07 -5.86 19.17
N SER A 147 -5.98 -5.90 19.95
CA SER A 147 -5.37 -7.15 20.42
C SER A 147 -6.24 -8.03 21.31
N SER A 148 -7.38 -7.51 21.77
CA SER A 148 -8.39 -8.26 22.53
C SER A 148 -9.64 -8.61 21.72
N GLN A 149 -9.65 -8.34 20.41
CA GLN A 149 -10.78 -8.57 19.51
C GLN A 149 -10.61 -9.90 18.75
N LYS A 150 -11.73 -10.48 18.26
CA LYS A 150 -11.74 -11.80 17.61
C LYS A 150 -11.05 -11.81 16.25
N ASP A 151 -10.99 -10.66 15.59
CA ASP A 151 -10.37 -10.42 14.29
C ASP A 151 -8.87 -10.12 14.37
N PHE A 152 -8.26 -10.23 15.56
CA PHE A 152 -6.81 -10.03 15.75
C PHE A 152 -5.98 -11.23 15.28
N ASN A 153 -5.87 -11.39 13.96
CA ASN A 153 -5.22 -12.53 13.33
C ASN A 153 -4.06 -12.09 12.43
N LEU A 154 -3.05 -12.97 12.27
CA LEU A 154 -1.95 -12.72 11.34
C LEU A 154 -2.48 -12.53 9.92
N GLY A 155 -1.89 -11.59 9.18
CA GLY A 155 -2.35 -11.16 7.86
C GLY A 155 -3.37 -10.02 7.89
N GLU A 156 -3.86 -9.62 9.07
CA GLU A 156 -4.75 -8.48 9.21
C GLU A 156 -4.02 -7.15 9.36
N VAL A 157 -4.70 -6.07 8.95
CA VAL A 157 -4.17 -4.71 9.00
C VAL A 157 -5.20 -3.79 9.65
N GLN A 158 -4.79 -3.07 10.68
CA GLN A 158 -5.60 -2.00 11.26
C GLN A 158 -5.13 -0.65 10.72
N PHE A 159 -6.02 0.04 9.98
CA PHE A 159 -5.81 1.40 9.50
C PHE A 159 -6.36 2.44 10.47
N ILE A 160 -5.52 3.41 10.82
CA ILE A 160 -5.82 4.47 11.76
C ILE A 160 -5.55 5.80 11.08
N ASN A 161 -6.56 6.66 11.00
CA ASN A 161 -6.36 8.06 10.66
C ASN A 161 -5.73 8.76 11.89
N ALA A 162 -4.44 9.03 11.82
CA ALA A 162 -3.61 9.55 12.91
C ALA A 162 -3.55 11.09 12.91
N ASP A 163 -3.76 11.72 11.76
CA ASP A 163 -3.96 13.17 11.63
C ASP A 163 -4.91 13.45 10.48
N LYS A 164 -6.15 13.82 10.83
CA LYS A 164 -7.23 14.07 9.86
C LYS A 164 -6.97 15.29 8.99
N ASN A 165 -6.32 16.32 9.53
CA ASN A 165 -6.13 17.59 8.83
C ASN A 165 -5.10 17.44 7.71
N ASN A 166 -4.12 16.56 7.91
CA ASN A 166 -3.05 16.32 6.94
C ASN A 166 -3.21 15.00 6.16
N GLY A 167 -4.29 14.24 6.39
CA GLY A 167 -4.49 12.95 5.74
C GLY A 167 -3.40 11.93 6.10
N ILE A 168 -2.95 11.90 7.36
CA ILE A 168 -1.93 10.95 7.81
C ILE A 168 -2.61 9.71 8.38
N TYR A 169 -2.22 8.57 7.83
CA TYR A 169 -2.68 7.26 8.26
C TYR A 169 -1.53 6.42 8.78
N VAL A 170 -1.85 5.48 9.66
CA VAL A 170 -0.95 4.45 10.15
C VAL A 170 -1.58 3.08 9.91
N ALA A 171 -0.81 2.15 9.35
CA ALA A 171 -1.18 0.75 9.21
C ALA A 171 -0.40 -0.12 10.20
N ASN A 172 -1.11 -0.68 11.19
CA ASN A 172 -0.58 -1.74 12.05
C ASN A 172 -0.73 -3.07 11.31
N MET A 173 0.35 -3.57 10.68
CA MET A 173 0.33 -4.83 9.93
C MET A 173 0.67 -6.02 10.83
N LEU A 174 -0.27 -6.93 11.05
CA LEU A 174 -0.12 -8.06 11.95
C LEU A 174 0.62 -9.20 11.23
N ALA A 175 1.94 -9.07 11.12
CA ALA A 175 2.80 -9.99 10.36
C ALA A 175 3.94 -10.58 11.19
N GLN A 176 3.93 -10.42 12.52
CA GLN A 176 4.92 -11.00 13.42
C GLN A 176 4.27 -11.98 14.41
N ASP A 177 4.65 -13.27 14.36
CA ASP A 177 4.14 -14.31 15.25
C ASP A 177 5.04 -14.47 16.48
N GLY A 178 4.67 -13.83 17.58
CA GLY A 178 5.45 -13.82 18.81
C GLY A 178 6.37 -12.61 18.91
N ILE A 179 7.30 -12.68 19.86
CA ILE A 179 8.22 -11.59 20.19
C ILE A 179 9.57 -12.20 20.53
N ARG A 180 10.61 -11.61 19.95
CA ARG A 180 12.01 -11.90 20.27
C ARG A 180 12.27 -11.76 21.76
N LYS A 181 12.77 -12.83 22.38
CA LYS A 181 13.00 -12.89 23.83
C LYS A 181 14.21 -12.05 24.23
N ASP A 182 15.31 -12.23 23.52
CA ASP A 182 16.60 -11.57 23.79
C ASP A 182 17.45 -11.47 22.50
N TYR A 183 18.70 -11.01 22.66
CA TYR A 183 19.62 -10.77 21.54
C TYR A 183 20.17 -12.06 20.91
N ASN A 184 20.27 -13.16 21.68
CA ASN A 184 20.80 -14.44 21.21
C ASN A 184 19.77 -15.28 20.47
N ASP A 185 18.49 -14.94 20.61
CA ASP A 185 17.39 -15.53 19.85
C ASP A 185 17.60 -15.37 18.34
N LYS A 186 17.63 -16.48 17.59
CA LYS A 186 17.80 -16.48 16.13
C LYS A 186 16.50 -16.78 15.39
N THR A 187 15.38 -16.88 16.11
CA THR A 187 14.08 -17.17 15.53
C THR A 187 13.64 -16.04 14.60
N ILE A 188 13.10 -16.41 13.43
CA ILE A 188 12.44 -15.48 12.51
C ILE A 188 10.99 -15.38 12.95
N TYR A 189 10.61 -14.22 13.47
CA TYR A 189 9.28 -13.93 13.98
C TYR A 189 8.38 -13.29 12.91
N VAL A 190 8.94 -12.59 11.93
CA VAL A 190 8.17 -12.07 10.80
C VAL A 190 7.76 -13.22 9.89
N SER A 191 6.47 -13.29 9.57
CA SER A 191 5.97 -14.20 8.54
C SER A 191 5.91 -13.46 7.21
N TYR A 192 6.69 -13.91 6.22
CA TYR A 192 6.69 -13.32 4.88
C TYR A 192 5.35 -13.49 4.17
N GLU A 193 4.68 -14.63 4.35
CA GLU A 193 3.35 -14.88 3.82
C GLU A 193 2.34 -13.87 4.38
N LYS A 194 2.36 -13.66 5.70
CA LYS A 194 1.43 -12.73 6.36
C LYS A 194 1.77 -11.27 6.09
N LEU A 195 3.03 -10.96 5.84
CA LEU A 195 3.44 -9.66 5.34
C LEU A 195 2.93 -9.42 3.91
N ASP A 196 3.00 -10.42 3.03
CA ASP A 196 2.46 -10.34 1.66
C ASP A 196 0.95 -10.08 1.68
N GLU A 197 0.18 -10.80 2.53
CA GLU A 197 -1.24 -10.57 2.76
C GLU A 197 -1.54 -9.14 3.27
N CYS A 198 -0.77 -8.66 4.26
CA CYS A 198 -0.92 -7.30 4.78
C CYS A 198 -0.66 -6.26 3.69
N LEU A 199 0.36 -6.46 2.87
CA LEU A 199 0.77 -5.51 1.83
C LEU A 199 -0.23 -5.44 0.67
N ILE A 200 -1.01 -6.49 0.41
CA ILE A 200 -2.16 -6.43 -0.52
C ILE A 200 -3.20 -5.42 0.00
N LYS A 201 -3.60 -5.54 1.27
CA LYS A 201 -4.59 -4.63 1.90
C LYS A 201 -4.06 -3.19 1.97
N VAL A 202 -2.78 -3.02 2.28
CA VAL A 202 -2.10 -1.72 2.29
C VAL A 202 -2.10 -1.06 0.92
N ALA A 203 -1.83 -1.83 -0.15
CA ALA A 203 -1.84 -1.30 -1.51
C ALA A 203 -3.23 -0.75 -1.88
N ASP A 204 -4.27 -1.54 -1.63
CA ASP A 204 -5.65 -1.16 -1.91
C ASP A 204 -6.06 0.10 -1.11
N PHE A 205 -5.67 0.15 0.18
CA PHE A 205 -5.93 1.31 1.03
C PHE A 205 -5.21 2.56 0.52
N ALA A 206 -3.93 2.44 0.17
CA ALA A 206 -3.14 3.56 -0.30
C ALA A 206 -3.67 4.10 -1.63
N LEU A 207 -4.00 3.23 -2.60
CA LEU A 207 -4.51 3.64 -3.90
C LEU A 207 -5.89 4.31 -3.80
N LYS A 208 -6.81 3.74 -3.02
CA LYS A 208 -8.16 4.29 -2.80
C LYS A 208 -8.12 5.68 -2.17
N ASN A 209 -7.20 5.89 -1.23
CA ASN A 209 -7.07 7.12 -0.47
C ASN A 209 -6.01 8.08 -1.04
N ARG A 210 -5.42 7.77 -2.21
CA ARG A 210 -4.38 8.58 -2.88
C ARG A 210 -3.17 8.88 -1.97
N LEU A 211 -2.69 7.86 -1.26
CA LEU A 211 -1.64 8.01 -0.25
C LEU A 211 -0.27 7.57 -0.78
N THR A 212 0.76 8.34 -0.43
CA THR A 212 2.16 7.87 -0.49
C THR A 212 2.49 7.04 0.74
N ILE A 213 3.42 6.09 0.63
CA ILE A 213 3.78 5.20 1.73
C ILE A 213 5.14 5.59 2.31
N GLN A 214 5.25 5.54 3.64
CA GLN A 214 6.51 5.66 4.37
C GLN A 214 6.66 4.52 5.37
N MET A 215 7.89 4.04 5.56
CA MET A 215 8.17 2.91 6.45
C MET A 215 9.62 2.92 6.96
N PRO A 216 9.92 2.35 8.14
CA PRO A 216 11.28 1.94 8.47
C PRO A 216 11.67 0.69 7.67
N LYS A 217 12.88 0.15 7.89
CA LYS A 217 13.22 -1.22 7.45
C LYS A 217 12.43 -2.26 8.26
N ILE A 218 11.17 -2.48 7.88
CA ILE A 218 10.23 -3.38 8.56
C ILE A 218 10.76 -4.83 8.59
N GLY A 219 10.44 -5.56 9.66
CA GLY A 219 10.68 -7.01 9.79
C GLY A 219 12.14 -7.46 10.02
N GLN A 220 13.15 -6.68 9.65
CA GLN A 220 14.57 -7.10 9.75
C GLN A 220 15.09 -7.21 11.20
N GLY A 221 14.75 -6.24 12.06
CA GLY A 221 15.27 -6.14 13.43
C GLY A 221 14.65 -7.15 14.39
N LEU A 222 13.70 -6.70 15.22
CA LEU A 222 13.03 -7.56 16.21
C LEU A 222 12.26 -8.73 15.57
N GLY A 223 11.89 -8.62 14.29
CA GLY A 223 11.26 -9.68 13.51
C GLY A 223 12.24 -10.73 12.97
N GLY A 224 13.54 -10.44 12.92
CA GLY A 224 14.58 -11.38 12.45
C GLY A 224 14.54 -11.71 10.95
N GLY A 225 13.76 -10.99 10.15
CA GLY A 225 13.62 -11.27 8.72
C GLY A 225 14.81 -10.82 7.88
N ASP A 226 14.92 -11.40 6.70
CA ASP A 226 15.85 -10.97 5.66
C ASP A 226 15.24 -9.77 4.91
N TRP A 227 15.94 -8.64 4.97
CA TRP A 227 15.50 -7.42 4.30
C TRP A 227 15.42 -7.57 2.78
N SER A 228 16.28 -8.38 2.16
CA SER A 228 16.25 -8.59 0.71
C SER A 228 14.93 -9.25 0.27
N VAL A 229 14.47 -10.26 1.02
CA VAL A 229 13.18 -10.93 0.81
C VAL A 229 12.04 -9.96 1.04
N ILE A 230 12.06 -9.22 2.16
CA ILE A 230 11.03 -8.23 2.50
C ILE A 230 10.92 -7.15 1.42
N LEU A 231 12.05 -6.65 0.92
CA LEU A 231 12.09 -5.65 -0.14
C LEU A 231 11.46 -6.17 -1.43
N GLN A 232 11.65 -7.45 -1.78
CA GLN A 232 10.98 -8.04 -2.95
C GLN A 232 9.45 -8.10 -2.78
N ILE A 233 8.97 -8.40 -1.57
CA ILE A 233 7.51 -8.38 -1.28
C ILE A 233 6.98 -6.95 -1.39
N ILE A 234 7.69 -5.96 -0.83
CA ILE A 234 7.34 -4.52 -0.95
C ILE A 234 7.28 -4.10 -2.42
N LYS A 235 8.29 -4.45 -3.22
CA LYS A 235 8.33 -4.14 -4.65
C LYS A 235 7.14 -4.76 -5.39
N LYS A 236 6.89 -6.04 -5.16
CA LYS A 236 5.79 -6.81 -5.76
C LYS A 236 4.41 -6.23 -5.43
N ARG A 237 4.19 -5.80 -4.18
CA ARG A 237 2.86 -5.40 -3.71
C ARG A 237 2.58 -3.91 -3.81
N LEU A 238 3.60 -3.05 -3.68
CA LEU A 238 3.43 -1.60 -3.64
C LEU A 238 4.01 -0.93 -4.90
N ALA A 239 5.31 -1.10 -5.15
CA ALA A 239 6.01 -0.38 -6.21
C ALA A 239 5.56 -0.83 -7.62
N TYR A 240 5.26 -2.12 -7.80
CA TYR A 240 4.66 -2.65 -9.03
C TYR A 240 3.31 -2.01 -9.38
N LYS A 241 2.55 -1.60 -8.35
CA LYS A 241 1.31 -0.82 -8.51
C LYS A 241 1.57 0.70 -8.59
N ARG A 242 2.83 1.11 -8.81
CA ARG A 242 3.27 2.50 -8.91
C ARG A 242 2.95 3.34 -7.67
N ILE A 243 2.97 2.73 -6.48
CA ILE A 243 2.77 3.45 -5.22
C ILE A 243 4.13 3.95 -4.71
N HIS A 244 4.30 5.26 -4.57
CA HIS A 244 5.54 5.83 -4.04
C HIS A 244 5.78 5.39 -2.59
N CYS A 245 6.94 4.76 -2.36
CA CYS A 245 7.35 4.25 -1.06
C CYS A 245 8.68 4.89 -0.62
N LYS A 246 8.69 5.48 0.58
CA LYS A 246 9.90 6.00 1.23
C LYS A 246 10.32 5.08 2.37
N ILE A 247 11.51 4.52 2.26
CA ILE A 247 12.11 3.63 3.25
C ILE A 247 13.14 4.42 4.05
N PHE A 248 12.88 4.59 5.34
CA PHE A 248 13.73 5.37 6.22
C PHE A 248 14.71 4.49 6.98
N THR A 249 15.96 4.96 7.04
CA THR A 249 17.03 4.41 7.88
C THR A 249 17.49 5.45 8.88
N ILE A 250 17.85 5.02 10.08
CA ILE A 250 18.47 5.87 11.10
C ILE A 250 20.00 5.74 10.93
N ASN A 251 20.72 6.85 11.08
CA ASN A 251 22.20 6.86 11.13
C ASN A 251 22.72 6.19 12.40
#